data_AF-A0A976JHX5-F1
#
_entry.id   AF-A0A976JHX5-F1
#
_cell.length_a   1.000
_cell.length_b   1.000
_cell.length_c   1.000
_cell.angle_alpha   90.00
_cell.angle_beta   90.00
_cell.angle_gamma   90.00
#
_symmetry.space_group_name_H-M   'P 1'
#
loop_
_entity.id
_entity.type
_entity.pdbx_description
1 polymer ?
#
loop_
_entity_poly.entity_id
_entity_poly.type
_entity_poly.pdbx_seq_one_letter_code
_entity_poly.pdbx_strand_id
1 'polypeptide(L)'
;MSSSKNLKLFSHHLEMIKVSGETFFMTDSHPLIQALKNSGIELSNVKASEGEVQFSMKIWAKPGSKVEKIAIGSEGELIVHIKEKPVEGKANKALSKALSHWLGPSPSQIELDKGGKSRFKKFNIRYVFTDNKSVDYYISIIKKWSS
;
A
#
# COMPACT_ATOMS: atom_id res chain seq x y z
N MET A 1 -2.49 23.17 23.11
CA MET A 1 -1.77 22.08 23.79
C MET A 1 -2.51 20.75 23.56
N SER A 2 -2.20 20.05 22.47
CA SER A 2 -2.38 18.58 22.36
C SER A 2 -1.79 18.07 21.04
N SER A 3 -0.49 18.30 20.79
CA SER A 3 0.27 17.64 19.71
C SER A 3 1.48 16.95 20.35
N SER A 4 1.27 15.77 20.95
CA SER A 4 2.38 14.92 21.42
C SER A 4 1.96 13.50 21.82
N LYS A 5 0.81 12.98 21.36
CA LYS A 5 0.35 11.65 21.79
C LYS A 5 0.42 10.54 20.73
N ASN A 6 0.72 10.82 19.47
CA ASN A 6 0.78 9.78 18.44
C ASN A 6 2.16 9.16 18.15
N LEU A 7 3.25 9.63 18.78
CA LEU A 7 4.60 9.09 18.55
C LEU A 7 5.11 8.07 19.59
N LYS A 8 4.37 7.77 20.66
CA LYS A 8 4.90 6.99 21.80
C LYS A 8 4.62 5.47 21.79
N LEU A 9 3.87 4.93 20.82
CA LEU A 9 3.48 3.51 20.85
C LEU A 9 4.35 2.54 20.02
N PHE A 10 5.27 3.05 19.18
CA PHE A 10 6.18 2.21 18.37
C PHE A 10 7.64 2.25 18.84
N SER A 11 7.88 2.47 20.13
CA SER A 11 9.24 2.62 20.67
C SER A 11 10.00 1.31 20.93
N HIS A 12 9.50 0.15 20.48
CA HIS A 12 10.21 -1.12 20.66
C HIS A 12 10.79 -1.59 19.33
N HIS A 13 12.05 -1.18 19.09
CA HIS A 13 12.99 -1.75 18.12
C HIS A 13 12.76 -1.41 16.63
N LEU A 14 12.85 -0.12 16.28
CA LEU A 14 13.08 0.30 14.89
C LEU A 14 14.50 0.85 14.77
N GLU A 15 15.33 0.21 13.97
CA GLU A 15 16.65 0.75 13.60
C GLU A 15 16.45 1.95 12.67
N MET A 16 16.95 3.11 13.10
CA MET A 16 16.82 4.38 12.39
C MET A 16 18.20 4.85 11.91
N ILE A 17 18.26 5.35 10.69
CA ILE A 17 19.46 5.94 10.10
C ILE A 17 19.18 7.42 9.84
N LYS A 18 20.10 8.31 10.22
CA LYS A 18 20.03 9.73 9.86
C LYS A 18 20.87 10.00 8.61
N VAL A 19 20.25 10.55 7.56
CA VAL A 19 20.95 10.97 6.33
C VAL A 19 20.47 12.37 5.96
N SER A 20 21.39 13.32 5.79
CA SER A 20 21.06 14.71 5.39
C SER A 20 20.02 15.43 6.27
N GLY A 21 19.95 15.09 7.57
CA GLY A 21 18.97 15.66 8.50
C GLY A 21 17.60 14.97 8.50
N GLU A 22 17.37 14.01 7.61
CA GLU A 22 16.17 13.18 7.57
C GLU A 22 16.39 11.85 8.31
N THR A 23 15.38 11.42 9.07
CA THR A 23 15.39 10.12 9.75
C THR A 23 14.73 9.08 8.84
N PHE A 24 15.53 8.11 8.41
CA PHE A 24 15.10 6.97 7.62
C PHE A 24 14.93 5.76 8.52
N PHE A 25 13.87 4.99 8.27
CA PHE A 25 13.63 3.73 8.94
C PHE A 25 14.27 2.63 8.11
N MET A 26 14.90 1.66 8.76
CA MET A 26 15.23 0.42 8.07
C MET A 26 13.95 -0.18 7.48
N THR A 27 13.91 -0.32 6.15
CA THR A 27 12.71 -0.70 5.40
C THR A 27 12.13 -2.03 5.86
N ASP A 28 12.99 -2.98 6.21
CA ASP A 28 12.57 -4.31 6.68
C ASP A 28 12.02 -4.31 8.11
N SER A 29 12.33 -3.29 8.91
CA SER A 29 11.83 -3.15 10.28
C SER A 29 10.50 -2.39 10.36
N HIS A 30 10.12 -1.60 9.34
CA HIS A 30 8.92 -0.78 9.42
C HIS A 30 7.62 -1.63 9.53
N PRO A 31 6.74 -1.41 10.52
CA PRO A 31 5.61 -2.31 10.80
C PRO A 31 4.63 -2.45 9.63
N LEU A 32 4.33 -1.35 8.92
CA LEU A 32 3.49 -1.41 7.72
C LEU A 32 4.11 -2.26 6.59
N ILE A 33 5.42 -2.14 6.39
CA ILE A 33 6.14 -2.88 5.33
C ILE A 33 6.12 -4.37 5.68
N GLN A 34 6.39 -4.71 6.94
CA GLN A 34 6.29 -6.09 7.43
C GLN A 34 4.87 -6.64 7.27
N ALA A 35 3.83 -5.87 7.65
CA ALA A 35 2.44 -6.32 7.50
C ALA A 35 2.07 -6.62 6.04
N LEU A 36 2.51 -5.77 5.10
CA LEU A 36 2.31 -5.99 3.68
C LEU A 36 3.07 -7.23 3.18
N LYS A 37 4.35 -7.39 3.52
CA LYS A 37 5.13 -8.58 3.16
C LYS A 37 4.54 -9.86 3.74
N ASN A 38 4.10 -9.83 5.00
CA ASN A 38 3.47 -10.96 5.69
C ASN A 38 2.11 -11.33 5.09
N SER A 39 1.43 -10.39 4.44
CA SER A 39 0.22 -10.70 3.65
C SER A 39 0.55 -11.48 2.36
N GLY A 40 1.83 -11.65 2.01
CA GLY A 40 2.28 -12.32 0.79
C GLY A 40 2.55 -11.38 -0.38
N ILE A 41 2.45 -10.06 -0.18
CA ILE A 41 2.72 -9.09 -1.25
C ILE A 41 4.22 -8.93 -1.47
N GLU A 42 4.64 -9.02 -2.73
CA GLU A 42 5.97 -8.62 -3.17
C GLU A 42 6.05 -7.10 -3.32
N LEU A 43 6.96 -6.48 -2.55
CA LEU A 43 7.24 -5.04 -2.60
C LEU A 43 8.58 -4.79 -3.27
N SER A 44 8.66 -3.75 -4.10
CA SER A 44 9.88 -3.28 -4.76
C SER A 44 10.03 -1.77 -4.58
N ASN A 45 11.22 -1.22 -4.81
CA ASN A 45 11.49 0.23 -4.67
C ASN A 45 11.01 0.83 -3.32
N VAL A 46 11.17 0.06 -2.24
CA VAL A 46 10.66 0.44 -0.93
C VAL A 46 11.49 1.59 -0.36
N LYS A 47 10.82 2.63 0.11
CA LYS A 47 11.39 3.78 0.81
C LYS A 47 10.54 4.07 2.04
N ALA A 48 11.19 4.33 3.16
CA ALA A 48 10.51 4.63 4.42
C ALA A 48 11.20 5.81 5.12
N SER A 49 10.39 6.77 5.54
CA SER A 49 10.76 7.90 6.39
C SER A 49 9.76 8.02 7.54
N GLU A 50 9.96 8.99 8.42
CA GLU A 50 9.12 9.18 9.61
C GLU A 50 7.65 9.43 9.30
N GLY A 51 7.36 10.18 8.25
CA GLY A 51 6.00 10.54 7.86
C GLY A 51 5.46 9.75 6.68
N GLU A 52 6.27 8.92 6.02
CA GLU A 52 5.89 8.34 4.73
C GLU A 52 6.50 6.97 4.48
N VAL A 53 5.71 6.09 3.86
CA VAL A 53 6.21 4.88 3.21
C VAL A 53 5.80 4.89 1.74
N GLN A 54 6.76 4.68 0.85
CA GLN A 54 6.52 4.52 -0.58
C GLN A 54 7.07 3.18 -1.06
N PHE A 55 6.36 2.52 -1.97
CA PHE A 55 6.85 1.32 -2.63
C PHE A 55 6.16 1.14 -3.98
N SER A 56 6.67 0.20 -4.78
CA SER A 56 6.01 -0.30 -5.98
C SER A 56 5.59 -1.76 -5.81
N MET A 57 4.43 -2.13 -6.35
CA MET A 57 3.95 -3.52 -6.36
C MET A 57 3.29 -3.90 -7.69
N LYS A 58 3.21 -5.21 -7.97
CA LYS A 58 2.50 -5.75 -9.13
C LYS A 58 1.03 -5.97 -8.80
N ILE A 59 0.15 -5.53 -9.69
CA ILE A 59 -1.30 -5.69 -9.60
C ILE A 59 -1.82 -6.40 -10.84
N TRP A 60 -2.67 -7.41 -10.64
CA TRP A 60 -3.43 -8.04 -11.71
C TRP A 60 -4.92 -7.75 -11.57
N ALA A 61 -5.46 -6.89 -12.44
CA ALA A 61 -6.89 -6.61 -12.45
C ALA A 61 -7.67 -7.69 -13.24
N LYS A 62 -8.73 -8.21 -12.61
CA LYS A 62 -9.69 -9.16 -13.17
C LYS A 62 -11.05 -8.47 -13.32
N PRO A 63 -11.31 -7.80 -14.47
CA PRO A 63 -12.56 -7.09 -14.70
C PRO A 63 -13.75 -8.05 -14.92
N GLY A 64 -14.97 -7.52 -14.79
CA GLY A 64 -16.20 -8.27 -15.02
C GLY A 64 -16.54 -9.31 -13.94
N SER A 65 -15.96 -9.20 -12.76
CA SER A 65 -16.30 -10.09 -11.64
C SER A 65 -17.68 -9.77 -11.08
N LYS A 66 -18.44 -10.79 -10.66
CA LYS A 66 -19.72 -10.59 -9.95
C LYS A 66 -19.52 -9.99 -8.55
N VAL A 67 -18.39 -10.31 -7.93
CA VAL A 67 -18.03 -9.89 -6.56
C VAL A 67 -16.66 -9.25 -6.58
N GLU A 68 -16.52 -8.12 -5.88
CA GLU A 68 -15.21 -7.50 -5.66
C GLU A 68 -14.47 -8.23 -4.56
N LYS A 69 -13.22 -8.62 -4.84
CA LYS A 69 -12.35 -9.29 -3.88
C LYS A 69 -10.90 -9.10 -4.27
N ILE A 70 -10.02 -9.36 -3.32
CA ILE A 70 -8.58 -9.43 -3.56
C ILE A 70 -8.04 -10.80 -3.19
N ALA A 71 -6.93 -11.16 -3.82
CA ALA A 71 -6.17 -12.37 -3.54
C ALA A 71 -4.70 -12.10 -3.82
N ILE A 72 -3.83 -12.95 -3.28
CA ILE A 72 -2.39 -12.91 -3.55
C ILE A 72 -2.08 -13.98 -4.59
N GLY A 73 -1.39 -13.58 -5.65
CA GLY A 73 -0.90 -14.49 -6.67
C GLY A 73 0.37 -15.21 -6.24
N SER A 74 0.78 -16.19 -7.04
CA SER A 74 1.93 -17.04 -6.74
C SER A 74 3.27 -16.30 -6.76
N GLU A 75 3.34 -15.15 -7.45
CA GLU A 75 4.55 -14.33 -7.54
C GLU A 75 4.47 -13.11 -6.60
N GLY A 76 3.53 -13.11 -5.64
CA GLY A 76 3.32 -12.02 -4.70
C GLY A 76 2.63 -10.78 -5.29
N GLU A 77 2.03 -10.91 -6.47
CA GLU A 77 1.17 -9.86 -7.04
C GLU A 77 -0.20 -9.81 -6.36
N LEU A 78 -0.77 -8.62 -6.23
CA LEU A 78 -2.15 -8.48 -5.75
C LEU A 78 -3.13 -8.64 -6.92
N ILE A 79 -3.95 -9.67 -6.84
CA ILE A 79 -5.02 -9.93 -7.79
C ILE A 79 -6.26 -9.19 -7.31
N VAL A 80 -6.82 -8.31 -8.14
CA VAL A 80 -7.98 -7.48 -7.81
C VAL A 80 -9.13 -7.79 -8.75
N HIS A 81 -10.20 -8.38 -8.22
CA HIS A 81 -11.43 -8.62 -8.96
C HIS A 81 -12.32 -7.38 -8.86
N ILE A 82 -12.66 -6.80 -10.01
CA ILE A 82 -13.51 -5.60 -10.10
C ILE A 82 -14.72 -5.87 -11.00
N LYS A 83 -15.82 -5.14 -10.76
CA LYS A 83 -17.07 -5.30 -11.54
C LYS A 83 -16.99 -4.62 -12.90
N GLU A 84 -16.20 -3.57 -13.01
CA GLU A 84 -16.12 -2.72 -14.19
C GLU A 84 -15.60 -3.49 -15.40
N LYS A 85 -16.23 -3.25 -16.55
CA LYS A 85 -15.78 -3.80 -17.85
C LYS A 85 -14.44 -3.17 -18.26
N PRO A 86 -13.61 -3.87 -19.05
CA PRO A 86 -12.33 -3.38 -19.52
C PRO A 86 -12.51 -2.31 -20.61
N VAL A 87 -12.99 -1.13 -20.23
CA VAL A 87 -12.93 0.07 -21.06
C VAL A 87 -11.70 0.85 -20.60
N GLU A 88 -10.75 1.09 -21.52
CA GLU A 88 -9.55 1.89 -21.24
C GLU A 88 -9.94 3.22 -20.56
N GLY A 89 -9.21 3.58 -19.50
CA GLY A 89 -9.54 4.72 -18.63
C GLY A 89 -10.50 4.39 -17.48
N LYS A 90 -11.66 3.79 -17.74
CA LYS A 90 -12.61 3.40 -16.67
C LYS A 90 -12.04 2.32 -15.76
N ALA A 91 -11.35 1.34 -16.35
CA ALA A 91 -10.70 0.26 -15.60
C ALA A 91 -9.57 0.76 -14.69
N ASN A 92 -8.81 1.78 -15.09
CA ASN A 92 -7.74 2.34 -14.26
C ASN A 92 -8.31 3.08 -13.06
N LYS A 93 -9.35 3.90 -13.27
CA LYS A 93 -10.03 4.62 -12.18
C LYS A 93 -10.70 3.67 -11.19
N ALA A 94 -11.38 2.65 -11.69
CA ALA A 94 -11.98 1.61 -10.87
C ALA A 94 -10.92 0.84 -10.06
N LEU A 95 -9.81 0.49 -10.69
CA LEU A 95 -8.70 -0.20 -10.03
C LEU A 95 -8.07 0.67 -8.93
N SER A 96 -7.75 1.95 -9.20
CA SER A 96 -7.23 2.85 -8.15
C SER A 96 -8.22 3.02 -6.99
N LYS A 97 -9.54 3.05 -7.28
CA LYS A 97 -10.58 3.11 -6.23
C LYS A 97 -10.62 1.81 -5.41
N ALA A 98 -10.57 0.66 -6.07
CA ALA A 98 -10.54 -0.63 -5.39
C ALA A 98 -9.28 -0.77 -4.53
N LEU A 99 -8.10 -0.41 -5.05
CA LEU A 99 -6.85 -0.40 -4.29
C LEU A 99 -6.93 0.55 -3.09
N SER A 100 -7.51 1.74 -3.26
CA SER A 100 -7.72 2.68 -2.16
C SER A 100 -8.60 2.10 -1.05
N HIS A 101 -9.65 1.36 -1.41
CA HIS A 101 -10.52 0.68 -0.44
C HIS A 101 -9.78 -0.43 0.32
N TRP A 102 -9.04 -1.30 -0.38
CA TRP A 102 -8.40 -2.46 0.23
C TRP A 102 -7.09 -2.13 0.96
N LEU A 103 -6.36 -1.11 0.52
CA LEU A 103 -5.06 -0.75 1.10
C LEU A 103 -5.17 0.43 2.07
N GLY A 104 -6.10 1.36 1.85
CA GLY A 104 -6.35 2.52 2.70
C GLY A 104 -5.83 3.89 2.22
N PRO A 105 -4.72 4.02 1.45
CA PRO A 105 -4.31 5.30 0.87
C PRO A 105 -5.37 5.91 -0.02
N SER A 106 -5.36 7.24 -0.17
CA SER A 106 -6.27 7.91 -1.11
C SER A 106 -5.92 7.57 -2.57
N PRO A 107 -6.85 7.71 -3.53
CA PRO A 107 -6.56 7.45 -4.93
C PRO A 107 -5.39 8.26 -5.50
N SER A 108 -5.15 9.49 -4.98
CA SER A 108 -4.01 10.33 -5.34
C SER A 108 -2.66 9.78 -4.88
N GLN A 109 -2.65 8.83 -3.94
CA GLN A 109 -1.47 8.15 -3.43
C GLN A 109 -1.23 6.80 -4.12
N ILE A 110 -2.00 6.50 -5.17
CA ILE A 110 -1.99 5.23 -5.90
C ILE A 110 -1.82 5.56 -7.38
N GLU A 111 -0.58 5.47 -7.84
CA GLU A 111 -0.19 5.89 -9.19
C GLU A 111 0.18 4.68 -10.04
N LEU A 112 -0.34 4.62 -11.26
CA LEU A 112 0.07 3.62 -12.24
C LEU A 112 1.42 4.03 -12.82
N ASP A 113 2.47 3.26 -12.53
CA ASP A 113 3.82 3.49 -13.06
C ASP A 113 3.92 3.01 -14.51
N LYS A 114 3.61 1.72 -14.74
CA LYS A 114 3.73 1.05 -16.04
C LYS A 114 2.67 -0.03 -16.22
N GLY A 115 2.40 -0.39 -17.47
CA GLY A 115 1.56 -1.54 -17.81
C GLY A 115 0.11 -1.21 -18.17
N GLY A 116 -0.20 0.00 -18.66
CA GLY A 116 -1.56 0.35 -19.11
C GLY A 116 -2.19 -0.66 -20.08
N LYS A 117 -1.37 -1.32 -20.92
CA LYS A 117 -1.77 -2.35 -21.90
C LYS A 117 -1.41 -3.80 -21.50
N SER A 118 -0.78 -4.02 -20.34
CA SER A 118 -0.36 -5.35 -19.88
C SER A 118 -1.39 -5.96 -18.92
N ARG A 119 -1.44 -7.30 -18.85
CA ARG A 119 -2.22 -8.03 -17.82
C ARG A 119 -1.79 -7.64 -16.40
N PHE A 120 -0.50 -7.36 -16.21
CA PHE A 120 0.09 -6.92 -14.95
C PHE A 120 0.43 -5.44 -15.01
N LYS A 121 0.03 -4.71 -13.98
CA LYS A 121 0.27 -3.28 -13.80
C LYS A 121 1.20 -3.07 -12.63
N LYS A 122 2.20 -2.21 -12.79
CA LYS A 122 3.05 -1.77 -11.69
C LYS A 122 2.47 -0.49 -11.12
N PHE A 123 2.15 -0.50 -9.83
CA PHE A 123 1.64 0.67 -9.12
C PHE A 123 2.66 1.15 -8.10
N ASN A 124 2.79 2.47 -8.00
CA ASN A 124 3.46 3.15 -6.90
C ASN A 124 2.41 3.51 -5.85
N ILE A 125 2.63 3.03 -4.62
CA ILE A 125 1.75 3.27 -3.49
C ILE A 125 2.50 4.13 -2.48
N ARG A 126 1.83 5.17 -1.99
CA ARG A 126 2.34 6.07 -0.97
C ARG A 126 1.42 6.04 0.26
N TYR A 127 1.99 5.82 1.43
CA TYR A 127 1.32 5.98 2.72
C TYR A 127 1.89 7.23 3.37
N VAL A 128 1.03 8.19 3.70
CA VAL A 128 1.42 9.39 4.44
C VAL A 128 0.77 9.31 5.80
N PHE A 129 1.58 9.35 6.85
CA PHE A 129 1.13 9.23 8.22
C PHE A 129 0.78 10.59 8.78
N THR A 130 -0.42 10.70 9.33
CA THR A 130 -0.92 11.92 9.99
C THR A 130 -1.60 11.53 11.30
N ASP A 131 -1.98 12.51 12.11
CA ASP A 131 -2.70 12.26 13.38
C ASP A 131 -3.97 11.41 13.20
N ASN A 132 -4.63 11.52 12.06
CA ASN A 132 -5.87 10.78 11.75
C ASN A 132 -5.63 9.49 10.94
N LYS A 133 -4.42 9.28 10.41
CA LYS A 133 -4.05 8.12 9.59
C LYS A 133 -2.67 7.62 10.03
N SER A 134 -2.62 7.00 11.19
CA SER A 134 -1.40 6.41 11.74
C SER A 134 -1.00 5.12 11.01
N VAL A 135 0.21 4.61 11.32
CA VAL A 135 0.66 3.29 10.87
C VAL A 135 -0.32 2.19 11.28
N ASP A 136 -0.81 2.20 12.53
CA ASP A 136 -1.80 1.25 13.05
C ASP A 136 -3.11 1.30 12.26
N TYR A 137 -3.58 2.50 11.90
CA TYR A 137 -4.78 2.66 11.10
C TYR A 137 -4.66 1.88 9.79
N TYR A 138 -3.54 2.03 9.07
CA TYR A 138 -3.33 1.32 7.82
C TYR A 138 -3.14 -0.19 7.99
N ILE A 139 -2.40 -0.62 9.02
CA ILE A 139 -2.26 -2.04 9.35
C ILE A 139 -3.63 -2.67 9.66
N SER A 140 -4.51 -1.94 10.35
CA SER A 140 -5.87 -2.42 10.65
C SER A 140 -6.70 -2.66 9.39
N ILE A 141 -6.46 -1.91 8.31
CA ILE A 141 -7.13 -2.10 7.03
C ILE A 141 -6.60 -3.36 6.34
N ILE A 142 -5.28 -3.53 6.29
CA ILE A 142 -4.63 -4.69 5.66
C ILE A 142 -5.08 -5.99 6.31
N LYS A 143 -5.13 -6.03 7.65
CA LYS A 143 -5.57 -7.21 8.42
C LYS A 143 -7.00 -7.65 8.11
N LYS A 144 -7.89 -6.77 7.62
CA LYS A 144 -9.29 -7.13 7.32
C LYS A 144 -9.42 -8.15 6.19
N TRP A 145 -8.42 -8.26 5.33
CA TRP A 145 -8.46 -9.15 4.17
C TRP A 145 -7.28 -10.12 4.12
N SER A 146 -6.21 -9.88 4.90
CA SER A 146 -5.01 -10.72 4.93
C SER A 146 -5.00 -11.75 6.06
N SER A 147 -6.12 -11.94 6.77
CA SER A 147 -6.25 -12.87 7.90
C SER A 147 -6.75 -14.23 7.46
#